data_AF-A0A8C7B3P8-F1
#
_entry.id   AF-A0A8C7B3P8-F1
#
_cell.length_a   1.000
_cell.length_b   1.000
_cell.length_c   1.000
_cell.angle_alpha   90.00
_cell.angle_beta   90.00
_cell.angle_gamma   90.00
#
_symmetry.space_group_name_H-M   'P 1'
#
loop_
_entity.id
_entity.type
_entity.pdbx_description
1 polymer ?
#
loop_
_entity_poly.entity_id
_entity_poly.type
_entity_poly.pdbx_seq_one_letter_code
_entity_poly.pdbx_strand_id
1 'polypeptide(L)'
;LVLRGTVTAFPGFDERADAETLRKAMKGLGTDEDSILTLLTSRSNAQRQEIAVAFKTLFGRDLLDDLKSELTGKFEKLIVALMKPSRLYDAYELKHALKVKELVRGAFLL
;
A
#
# COMPACT_ATOMS: atom_id res chain seq x y z
N LEU A 1 -1.61 -30.33 -9.03
CA LEU A 1 -1.91 -28.88 -9.08
C LEU A 1 -0.75 -28.15 -8.42
N VAL A 2 -0.06 -27.28 -9.15
CA VAL A 2 1.00 -26.42 -8.57
C VAL A 2 0.34 -25.10 -8.20
N LEU A 3 0.39 -24.72 -6.92
CA LEU A 3 -0.07 -23.40 -6.46
C LEU A 3 1.02 -22.37 -6.76
N ARG A 4 0.71 -21.38 -7.60
CA ARG A 4 1.62 -20.27 -7.95
C ARG A 4 0.87 -18.94 -7.87
N GLY A 5 1.50 -17.95 -7.24
CA GLY A 5 0.98 -16.58 -7.21
C GLY A 5 1.12 -15.88 -8.57
N THR A 6 0.33 -14.83 -8.78
CA THR A 6 0.32 -14.01 -10.01
C THR A 6 1.34 -12.87 -9.98
N VAL A 7 1.75 -12.42 -8.80
CA VAL A 7 2.80 -11.41 -8.61
C VAL A 7 4.06 -12.11 -8.10
N THR A 8 5.17 -11.89 -8.79
CA THR A 8 6.49 -12.41 -8.43
C THR A 8 7.48 -11.27 -8.23
N ALA A 9 8.69 -11.55 -7.72
CA ALA A 9 9.70 -10.52 -7.54
C ALA A 9 10.10 -9.90 -8.88
N PHE A 10 10.16 -8.57 -8.92
CA PHE A 10 10.61 -7.84 -10.10
C PHE A 10 12.13 -8.02 -10.30
N PRO A 11 12.59 -8.41 -11.51
CA PRO A 11 14.02 -8.60 -11.77
C PRO A 11 14.75 -7.25 -11.84
N GLY A 12 15.99 -7.19 -11.33
CA GLY A 12 16.77 -5.95 -11.33
C GLY A 12 16.18 -4.85 -10.44
N PHE A 13 15.47 -5.24 -9.38
CA PHE A 13 14.85 -4.32 -8.43
C PHE A 13 15.88 -3.40 -7.75
N ASP A 14 15.52 -2.11 -7.68
CA ASP A 14 16.24 -1.06 -6.97
C ASP A 14 15.21 -0.28 -6.15
N GLU A 15 15.26 -0.45 -4.83
CA GLU A 15 14.33 0.14 -3.88
C GLU A 15 14.41 1.66 -3.82
N ARG A 16 15.59 2.25 -4.11
CA ARG A 16 15.81 3.69 -4.06
C ARG A 16 15.20 4.34 -5.29
N ALA A 17 15.44 3.78 -6.48
CA ALA A 17 14.85 4.25 -7.72
C ALA A 17 13.31 4.18 -7.70
N ASP A 18 12.76 3.11 -7.13
CA ASP A 18 11.31 2.97 -6.96
C ASP A 18 10.75 4.00 -5.96
N ALA A 19 11.45 4.24 -4.84
CA ALA A 19 11.05 5.24 -3.87
C ALA A 19 11.05 6.67 -4.46
N GLU A 20 12.06 7.02 -5.27
CA GLU A 20 12.13 8.28 -6.00
C GLU A 20 10.97 8.42 -7.01
N THR A 21 10.65 7.34 -7.71
CA THR A 21 9.53 7.30 -8.67
C THR A 21 8.21 7.57 -7.96
N LEU A 22 7.93 6.90 -6.84
CA LEU A 22 6.74 7.17 -6.03
C LEU A 22 6.72 8.60 -5.48
N ARG A 23 7.86 9.12 -5.02
CA ARG A 23 7.94 10.49 -4.50
C ARG A 23 7.60 11.51 -5.58
N LYS A 24 8.07 11.28 -6.82
CA LYS A 24 7.78 12.12 -7.98
C LYS A 24 6.30 12.06 -8.36
N ALA A 25 5.70 10.87 -8.36
CA ALA A 25 4.28 10.68 -8.66
C ALA A 25 3.35 11.41 -7.68
N MET A 26 3.81 11.61 -6.44
CA MET A 26 3.08 12.30 -5.35
C MET A 26 3.58 13.74 -5.11
N LYS A 27 4.31 14.35 -6.05
CA LYS A 27 4.85 15.72 -5.86
C LYS A 27 4.12 16.72 -6.76
N GLY A 28 3.51 17.72 -6.14
CA GLY A 28 2.96 18.89 -6.85
C GLY A 28 1.45 18.96 -6.72
N LEU A 29 0.79 19.56 -7.73
CA LEU A 29 -0.66 19.59 -7.80
C LEU A 29 -1.15 18.36 -8.53
N GLY A 30 -1.98 17.56 -7.85
CA GLY A 30 -2.46 16.27 -8.36
C GLY A 30 -1.48 15.13 -8.11
N THR A 31 -1.89 13.94 -8.55
CA THR A 31 -1.19 12.67 -8.32
C THR A 31 -1.09 11.92 -9.63
N ASP A 32 0.04 11.27 -9.90
CA ASP A 32 0.18 10.34 -11.01
C ASP A 32 -0.20 8.92 -10.55
N GLU A 33 -1.50 8.62 -10.56
CA GLU A 33 -2.04 7.35 -10.08
C GLU A 33 -1.57 6.15 -10.92
N ASP A 34 -1.36 6.35 -12.22
CA ASP A 34 -0.93 5.30 -13.15
C ASP A 34 0.50 4.84 -12.85
N SER A 35 1.41 5.77 -12.55
CA SER A 35 2.77 5.46 -12.11
C SER A 35 2.76 4.69 -10.79
N ILE A 36 1.92 5.09 -9.82
CA ILE A 36 1.78 4.41 -8.53
C ILE A 36 1.26 2.98 -8.73
N LEU A 37 0.19 2.80 -9.51
CA LEU A 37 -0.42 1.50 -9.79
C LEU A 37 0.57 0.57 -10.49
N THR A 38 1.19 1.05 -11.58
CA THR A 38 2.10 0.24 -12.41
C THR A 38 3.31 -0.24 -11.61
N LEU A 39 3.91 0.64 -10.81
CA LEU A 39 5.03 0.28 -9.96
C LEU A 39 4.59 -0.71 -8.89
N LEU A 40 3.58 -0.39 -8.07
CA LEU A 40 3.23 -1.23 -6.93
C LEU A 40 2.67 -2.59 -7.36
N THR A 41 1.91 -2.68 -8.45
CA THR A 41 1.38 -3.98 -8.94
C THR A 41 2.44 -4.89 -9.55
N SER A 42 3.57 -4.34 -10.00
CA SER A 42 4.68 -5.11 -10.56
C SER A 42 5.76 -5.51 -9.55
N ARG A 43 5.67 -5.03 -8.29
CA ARG A 43 6.58 -5.42 -7.20
C ARG A 43 5.96 -6.46 -6.28
N SER A 44 6.78 -7.42 -5.84
CA SER A 44 6.37 -8.35 -4.79
C SER A 44 6.15 -7.64 -3.46
N ASN A 45 5.41 -8.26 -2.52
CA ASN A 45 5.15 -7.64 -1.23
C ASN A 45 6.44 -7.33 -0.44
N ALA A 46 7.44 -8.22 -0.51
CA ALA A 46 8.74 -8.03 0.12
C ALA A 46 9.44 -6.76 -0.44
N GLN A 47 9.51 -6.63 -1.77
CA GLN A 47 10.06 -5.45 -2.42
C GLN A 47 9.30 -4.16 -2.04
N ARG A 48 7.97 -4.21 -1.91
CA ARG A 48 7.20 -3.05 -1.41
C ARG A 48 7.59 -2.65 0.00
N GLN A 49 7.94 -3.59 0.87
CA GLN A 49 8.44 -3.28 2.21
C GLN A 49 9.82 -2.59 2.14
N GLU A 50 10.69 -3.06 1.25
CA GLU A 50 12.01 -2.46 1.01
C GLU A 50 11.87 -1.03 0.44
N ILE A 51 10.96 -0.81 -0.50
CA ILE A 51 10.63 0.53 -1.02
C ILE A 51 10.15 1.45 0.11
N ALA A 52 9.27 0.98 1.00
CA ALA A 52 8.79 1.79 2.12
C ALA A 52 9.92 2.22 3.07
N VAL A 53 10.87 1.31 3.36
CA VAL A 53 12.07 1.63 4.16
C VAL A 53 12.99 2.62 3.43
N ALA A 54 13.22 2.42 2.13
CA ALA A 54 14.03 3.32 1.31
C ALA A 54 13.41 4.72 1.23
N PHE A 55 12.10 4.80 1.01
CA PHE A 55 11.34 6.05 0.98
C PHE A 55 11.45 6.81 2.30
N LYS A 56 11.31 6.10 3.43
CA LYS A 56 11.49 6.69 4.76
C LYS A 56 12.91 7.22 4.97
N THR A 57 13.91 6.49 4.50
CA THR A 57 15.34 6.86 4.61
C THR A 57 15.67 8.06 3.74
N LEU A 58 15.17 8.12 2.50
CA LEU A 58 15.46 9.17 1.53
C LEU A 58 14.73 10.49 1.84
N PHE A 59 13.48 10.41 2.29
CA PHE A 59 12.62 11.60 2.38
C PHE A 59 12.18 11.93 3.81
N GLY A 60 12.43 11.05 4.80
CA GLY A 60 11.96 11.22 6.17
C GLY A 60 10.45 11.02 6.36
N ARG A 61 9.73 10.63 5.31
CA ARG A 61 8.26 10.50 5.26
C ARG A 61 7.81 9.05 5.30
N ASP A 62 6.63 8.79 5.83
CA ASP A 62 6.04 7.45 5.75
C ASP A 62 5.33 7.29 4.40
N LEU A 63 5.74 6.28 3.62
CA LEU A 63 5.19 6.06 2.29
C LEU A 63 3.69 5.73 2.34
N LEU A 64 3.23 4.97 3.33
CA LEU A 64 1.83 4.57 3.42
C LEU A 64 0.94 5.76 3.78
N ASP A 65 1.41 6.66 4.63
CA ASP A 65 0.70 7.89 4.97
C ASP A 65 0.65 8.87 3.79
N ASP A 66 1.75 9.02 3.03
CA ASP A 66 1.75 9.81 1.78
C ASP A 66 0.76 9.24 0.75
N LEU A 67 0.75 7.92 0.55
CA LEU A 67 -0.20 7.29 -0.38
C LEU A 67 -1.67 7.49 0.05
N LYS A 68 -1.95 7.54 1.36
CA LYS A 68 -3.31 7.82 1.85
C LYS A 68 -3.71 9.28 1.70
N SER A 69 -2.76 10.22 1.76
CA SER A 69 -3.09 11.63 1.57
C SER A 69 -3.33 11.97 0.10
N GLU A 70 -2.68 11.25 -0.82
CA GLU A 70 -2.76 11.50 -2.26
C GLU A 70 -3.88 10.72 -2.97
N LEU A 71 -4.33 9.59 -2.41
CA LEU A 71 -5.31 8.70 -3.02
C LEU A 71 -6.62 8.69 -2.25
N THR A 72 -7.73 8.42 -2.95
CA THR A 72 -9.05 8.30 -2.31
C THR A 72 -9.84 7.07 -2.77
N GLY A 73 -10.88 6.73 -2.00
CA GLY A 73 -11.91 5.79 -2.41
C GLY A 73 -11.43 4.34 -2.55
N LYS A 74 -11.87 3.64 -3.60
CA LYS A 74 -11.51 2.23 -3.82
C LYS A 74 -10.04 2.06 -4.19
N PHE A 75 -9.48 3.03 -4.90
CA PHE A 75 -8.09 2.98 -5.33
C PHE A 75 -7.13 3.08 -4.14
N GLU A 76 -7.36 4.04 -3.24
CA GLU A 76 -6.64 4.15 -1.96
C GLU A 76 -6.68 2.82 -1.19
N LYS A 77 -7.87 2.23 -1.02
CA LYS A 77 -8.03 0.96 -0.29
C LYS A 77 -7.20 -0.17 -0.90
N LEU A 78 -7.17 -0.28 -2.22
CA LEU A 78 -6.37 -1.28 -2.92
C LEU A 78 -4.87 -1.07 -2.68
N ILE A 79 -4.38 0.16 -2.88
CA ILE A 79 -2.95 0.47 -2.74
C ILE A 79 -2.49 0.28 -1.29
N VAL A 80 -3.29 0.73 -0.31
CA VAL A 80 -3.02 0.52 1.11
C VAL A 80 -3.02 -0.95 1.49
N ALA A 81 -3.89 -1.78 0.89
CA ALA A 81 -3.87 -3.23 1.09
C ALA A 81 -2.59 -3.87 0.53
N LEU A 82 -2.19 -3.51 -0.69
CA LEU A 82 -0.99 -4.02 -1.35
C LEU A 82 0.31 -3.71 -0.60
N MET A 83 0.35 -2.60 0.12
CA MET A 83 1.52 -2.14 0.89
C MET A 83 1.67 -2.82 2.26
N LYS A 84 0.61 -3.45 2.80
CA LYS A 84 0.70 -4.12 4.10
C LYS A 84 1.55 -5.39 4.00
N PRO A 85 2.38 -5.72 5.01
CA PRO A 85 3.07 -7.00 5.04
C PRO A 85 2.08 -8.16 4.91
N SER A 86 2.33 -9.10 4.00
CA SER A 86 1.38 -10.20 3.70
C SER A 86 0.88 -10.92 4.96
N ARG A 87 1.79 -11.23 5.89
CA ARG A 87 1.49 -11.89 7.17
C ARG A 87 0.61 -11.11 8.14
N LEU A 88 0.45 -9.80 7.94
CA LEU A 88 -0.37 -8.93 8.79
C LEU A 88 -1.68 -8.51 8.11
N TYR A 89 -1.83 -8.75 6.81
CA TYR A 89 -2.99 -8.26 6.07
C TYR A 89 -4.29 -8.93 6.53
N ASP A 90 -4.29 -10.26 6.71
CA ASP A 90 -5.47 -10.98 7.19
C ASP A 90 -5.89 -10.52 8.59
N ALA A 91 -4.91 -10.34 9.50
CA ALA A 91 -5.15 -9.82 10.84
C ALA A 91 -5.71 -8.38 10.80
N TYR A 92 -5.23 -7.56 9.87
CA TYR A 92 -5.73 -6.21 9.63
C TYR A 92 -7.20 -6.23 9.20
N GLU A 93 -7.57 -7.07 8.22
CA GLU A 93 -8.95 -7.18 7.75
C GLU A 93 -9.90 -7.70 8.83
N LEU A 94 -9.49 -8.74 9.58
CA LEU A 94 -10.25 -9.25 10.73
C LEU A 94 -10.51 -8.16 11.78
N LYS A 95 -9.49 -7.38 12.13
CA LYS A 95 -9.63 -6.26 13.08
C LYS A 95 -10.65 -5.23 12.59
N HIS A 96 -10.64 -4.89 11.30
CA HIS A 96 -11.59 -3.93 10.73
C HIS A 96 -13.01 -4.49 10.70
N ALA A 97 -13.18 -5.75 10.30
CA ALA A 97 -14.49 -6.41 10.26
C ALA A 97 -15.15 -6.51 11.65
N LEU A 98 -14.36 -6.75 12.70
CA LEU A 98 -14.87 -6.84 14.07
C LEU A 98 -15.25 -5.48 14.65
N LYS A 99 -14.45 -4.44 14.43
CA LYS A 99 -14.76 -3.07 14.88
C LYS A 99 -16.04 -2.50 14.24
N VAL A 100 -16.27 -2.79 12.96
CA VAL A 100 -17.49 -2.35 12.27
C VAL A 100 -18.74 -2.96 12.93
N LYS A 101 -18.69 -4.21 13.39
CA LYS A 101 -19.81 -4.84 14.09
C LYS A 101 -20.09 -4.21 15.45
N GLU A 102 -19.07 -3.73 16.17
CA GLU A 102 -19.27 -3.02 17.44
C GLU A 102 -19.91 -1.65 17.24
N LEU A 103 -19.54 -0.93 16.18
CA LEU A 103 -20.19 0.35 15.84
C LEU A 103 -21.68 0.18 15.47
N VAL A 104 -22.00 -0.86 14.69
CA VAL A 104 -23.39 -1.18 14.33
C VAL A 104 -24.21 -1.61 15.55
N ARG A 105 -23.59 -2.30 16.52
CA ARG A 105 -24.24 -2.64 17.81
C ARG A 105 -24.49 -1.40 18.68
N GLY A 106 -23.58 -0.42 18.69
CA GLY A 106 -23.75 0.82 19.45
C GLY A 106 -24.81 1.77 18.85
N ALA A 107 -24.99 1.75 17.53
CA ALA A 107 -25.97 2.61 16.84
C ALA A 107 -27.44 2.14 16.95
N PHE A 108 -27.70 0.96 17.51
CA PHE A 108 -29.06 0.42 17.69
C PHE A 108 -29.56 0.54 19.15
N LEU A 109 -28.78 1.15 20.04
CA LEU A 109 -29.10 1.33 21.47
C LEU A 109 -29.37 2.80 21.86
N LEU A 110 -29.58 3.68 20.90
CA LEU A 110 -30.10 5.05 21.06
C LEU A 110 -31.27 5.26 20.10
#